data_AF-A0A2E8JU27-F1
#
_entry.id   AF-A0A2E8JU27-F1
#
_cell.length_a   1.000
_cell.length_b   1.000
_cell.length_c   1.000
_cell.angle_alpha   90.00
_cell.angle_beta   90.00
_cell.angle_gamma   90.00
#
_symmetry.space_group_name_H-M   'P 1'
#
loop_
_entity.id
_entity.type
_entity.pdbx_description
1 polymer ?
#
loop_
_entity_poly.entity_id
_entity_poly.type
_entity_poly.pdbx_seq_one_letter_code
_entity_poly.pdbx_strand_id
1 'polypeptide(L)'
;MDYKKIFQPKIWFIIGGVMALIGGIENNINAETWAKSAWGDDGATTQALALEHVFGAFMVAFGAMALVCAFVLEETSQAKFAVANASVMITFFLGLFALLGYAEYQVPGIEWLIPPFVFLGGLLASGIIHMNTDEVEATE
;
A
#
# COMPACT_ATOMS: atom_id res chain seq x y z
N MET A 1 -9.85 -21.58 -12.44
CA MET A 1 -8.60 -20.83 -12.67
C MET A 1 -7.69 -21.16 -11.51
N ASP A 2 -6.43 -21.54 -11.77
CA ASP A 2 -5.48 -21.94 -10.72
C ASP A 2 -5.18 -20.75 -9.79
N TYR A 3 -5.51 -20.87 -8.50
CA TYR A 3 -5.38 -19.78 -7.53
C TYR A 3 -3.93 -19.33 -7.37
N LYS A 4 -2.94 -20.22 -7.57
CA LYS A 4 -1.52 -19.84 -7.53
C LYS A 4 -1.15 -18.84 -8.63
N LYS A 5 -1.79 -18.94 -9.79
CA LYS A 5 -1.60 -17.98 -10.90
C LYS A 5 -2.24 -16.62 -10.62
N ILE A 6 -3.34 -16.58 -9.85
CA ILE A 6 -3.98 -15.33 -9.42
C ILE A 6 -3.16 -14.68 -8.30
N PHE A 7 -2.64 -15.48 -7.38
CA PHE A 7 -1.85 -15.05 -6.23
C PHE A 7 -0.34 -15.05 -6.48
N GLN A 8 0.10 -14.63 -7.67
CA GLN A 8 1.52 -14.45 -7.92
C GLN A 8 2.01 -13.13 -7.29
N PRO A 9 3.08 -13.14 -6.48
CA PRO A 9 3.62 -11.93 -5.84
C PRO A 9 3.85 -10.78 -6.82
N LYS A 10 4.43 -11.06 -7.99
CA LYS A 10 4.63 -10.07 -9.06
C LYS A 10 3.36 -9.31 -9.42
N ILE A 11 2.24 -10.01 -9.61
CA ILE A 11 0.97 -9.41 -10.00
C ILE A 11 0.47 -8.48 -8.89
N TRP A 12 0.53 -8.92 -7.64
CA TRP A 12 0.08 -8.11 -6.50
C TRP A 12 0.97 -6.91 -6.22
N PHE A 13 2.29 -7.03 -6.42
CA PHE A 13 3.20 -5.88 -6.39
C PHE A 13 2.87 -4.87 -7.50
N ILE A 14 2.55 -5.32 -8.71
CA ILE A 14 2.15 -4.43 -9.81
C ILE A 14 0.83 -3.73 -9.47
N ILE A 15 -0.20 -4.47 -9.09
CA ILE A 15 -1.52 -3.90 -8.78
C ILE A 15 -1.40 -2.90 -7.63
N GLY A 16 -0.83 -3.32 -6.49
CA GLY A 16 -0.64 -2.43 -5.34
C GLY A 16 0.22 -1.21 -5.68
N GLY A 17 1.29 -1.42 -6.46
CA GLY A 17 2.20 -0.35 -6.87
C GLY A 17 1.54 0.70 -7.77
N VAL A 18 0.83 0.27 -8.80
CA VAL A 18 0.09 1.17 -9.70
C VAL A 18 -1.00 1.92 -8.95
N MET A 19 -1.75 1.25 -8.07
CA MET A 19 -2.81 1.89 -7.31
C MET A 19 -2.27 2.93 -6.31
N ALA A 20 -1.14 2.64 -5.65
CA ALA A 20 -0.48 3.61 -4.79
C ALA A 20 0.08 4.81 -5.56
N LEU A 21 0.62 4.60 -6.77
CA LEU A 21 1.04 5.69 -7.66
C LEU A 21 -0.13 6.58 -8.05
N ILE A 22 -1.23 6.00 -8.52
CA ILE A 22 -2.43 6.74 -8.90
C ILE A 22 -2.98 7.52 -7.71
N GLY A 23 -3.14 6.86 -6.56
CA GLY A 23 -3.62 7.51 -5.33
C GLY A 23 -2.71 8.65 -4.87
N GLY A 24 -1.39 8.47 -4.93
CA GLY A 24 -0.43 9.51 -4.52
C GLY A 24 -0.39 10.71 -5.47
N ILE A 25 -0.53 10.49 -6.78
CA ILE A 25 -0.65 11.56 -7.77
C ILE A 25 -1.97 12.31 -7.59
N GLU A 26 -3.07 11.58 -7.41
CA GLU A 26 -4.39 12.15 -7.17
C GLU A 26 -4.40 13.01 -5.89
N ASN A 27 -3.84 12.52 -4.78
CA ASN A 27 -3.74 13.26 -3.53
C ASN A 27 -2.97 14.58 -3.70
N ASN A 28 -1.91 14.56 -4.50
CA ASN A 28 -1.12 15.76 -4.78
C ASN A 28 -1.87 16.78 -5.63
N ILE A 29 -2.61 16.33 -6.65
CA ILE A 29 -3.41 17.22 -7.50
C ILE A 29 -4.57 17.82 -6.69
N ASN A 30 -5.16 17.04 -5.81
CA ASN A 30 -6.35 17.40 -5.04
C ASN A 30 -6.06 17.69 -3.56
N ALA A 31 -4.84 18.11 -3.23
CA ALA A 31 -4.38 18.30 -1.85
C ALA A 31 -5.29 19.25 -1.04
N GLU A 32 -5.83 20.30 -1.67
CA GLU A 32 -6.78 21.20 -1.01
C GLU A 32 -8.10 20.52 -0.67
N THR A 33 -8.63 19.71 -1.58
CA THR A 33 -9.85 18.93 -1.35
C THR A 33 -9.67 17.96 -0.19
N TRP A 34 -8.55 17.24 -0.16
CA TRP A 34 -8.23 16.30 0.91
C TRP A 34 -7.99 17.01 2.24
N ALA A 35 -7.30 18.16 2.25
CA ALA A 35 -7.12 18.97 3.44
C ALA A 35 -8.45 19.46 4.02
N LYS A 36 -9.39 19.90 3.17
CA LYS A 36 -10.75 20.29 3.62
C LYS A 36 -11.56 19.11 4.12
N SER A 37 -11.43 17.96 3.47
CA SER A 37 -12.06 16.72 3.93
C SER A 37 -11.54 16.31 5.32
N ALA A 38 -10.25 16.51 5.58
CA ALA A 38 -9.61 16.11 6.82
C ALA A 38 -9.81 17.09 7.98
N TRP A 39 -9.85 18.40 7.68
CA TRP A 39 -9.80 19.47 8.69
C TRP A 39 -11.00 20.43 8.65
N GLY A 40 -11.95 20.24 7.73
CA GLY A 40 -13.05 21.16 7.45
C GLY A 40 -12.69 22.25 6.44
N ASP A 41 -13.70 22.96 5.93
CA ASP A 41 -13.54 23.96 4.85
C ASP A 41 -12.55 25.08 5.17
N ASP A 42 -12.50 25.51 6.43
CA ASP A 42 -11.57 26.53 6.93
C ASP A 42 -10.20 25.96 7.36
N GLY A 43 -10.05 24.63 7.36
CA GLY A 43 -8.88 23.89 7.84
C GLY A 43 -7.76 23.71 6.81
N ALA A 44 -7.96 24.13 5.55
CA ALA A 44 -7.00 24.06 4.46
C ALA A 44 -5.86 25.11 4.58
N THR A 45 -5.17 25.08 5.71
CA THR A 45 -4.00 25.90 5.98
C THR A 45 -2.80 25.47 5.13
N THR A 46 -1.79 26.32 5.02
CA THR A 46 -0.52 25.98 4.34
C THR A 46 0.11 24.70 4.90
N GLN A 47 0.01 24.47 6.21
CA GLN A 47 0.52 23.27 6.88
C GLN A 47 -0.28 22.03 6.51
N ALA A 48 -1.61 22.12 6.46
CA ALA A 48 -2.48 21.01 6.05
C ALA A 48 -2.22 20.62 4.59
N LEU A 49 -2.10 21.60 3.69
CA LEU A 49 -1.73 21.36 2.30
C LEU A 49 -0.35 20.68 2.17
N ALA A 50 0.63 21.15 2.95
CA ALA A 50 1.96 20.55 2.96
C ALA A 50 1.92 19.08 3.43
N LEU A 51 1.10 18.77 4.45
CA LEU A 51 0.91 17.38 4.91
C LEU A 51 0.31 16.51 3.80
N GLU A 52 -0.71 16.99 3.09
CA GLU A 52 -1.34 16.25 2.00
C GLU A 52 -0.38 16.01 0.83
N HIS A 53 0.45 16.99 0.49
CA HIS A 53 1.50 16.79 -0.52
C HIS A 53 2.53 15.74 -0.09
N VAL A 54 2.90 15.74 1.20
CA VAL A 54 3.82 14.73 1.76
C VAL A 54 3.18 13.34 1.72
N PHE A 55 1.90 13.19 2.08
CA PHE A 55 1.18 11.93 1.95
C PHE A 55 1.12 11.43 0.51
N GLY A 56 0.77 12.31 -0.43
CA GLY A 56 0.78 11.97 -1.85
C GLY A 56 2.17 11.52 -2.31
N ALA A 57 3.23 12.22 -1.89
CA ALA A 57 4.61 11.86 -2.23
C ALA A 57 5.04 10.50 -1.66
N PHE A 58 4.68 10.19 -0.42
CA PHE A 58 4.95 8.87 0.16
C PHE A 58 4.20 7.75 -0.56
N MET A 59 2.94 7.97 -0.93
CA MET A 59 2.17 6.99 -1.71
C MET A 59 2.78 6.74 -3.08
N VAL A 60 3.27 7.79 -3.77
CA VAL A 60 4.01 7.64 -5.03
C VAL A 60 5.30 6.82 -4.81
N ALA A 61 6.05 7.11 -3.75
CA ALA A 61 7.28 6.39 -3.44
C ALA A 61 7.01 4.91 -3.13
N PHE A 62 5.99 4.59 -2.33
CA PHE A 62 5.56 3.21 -2.07
C PHE A 62 5.15 2.50 -3.35
N GLY A 63 4.42 3.19 -4.23
CA GLY A 63 4.00 2.66 -5.51
C GLY A 63 5.18 2.31 -6.42
N ALA A 64 6.14 3.23 -6.56
CA ALA A 64 7.36 3.01 -7.31
C ALA A 64 8.20 1.84 -6.76
N MET A 65 8.35 1.77 -5.43
CA MET A 65 9.08 0.67 -4.78
C MET A 65 8.41 -0.69 -4.99
N ALA A 66 7.08 -0.76 -4.93
CA ALA A 66 6.36 -2.00 -5.22
C ALA A 66 6.59 -2.46 -6.67
N LEU A 67 6.62 -1.54 -7.65
CA LEU A 67 6.98 -1.88 -9.03
C LEU A 67 8.42 -2.38 -9.14
N VAL A 68 9.37 -1.77 -8.44
CA VAL A 68 10.76 -2.26 -8.38
C VAL A 68 10.78 -3.71 -7.85
N CYS A 69 10.07 -4.01 -6.76
CA CYS A 69 9.96 -5.38 -6.24
C CYS A 69 9.37 -6.36 -7.26
N ALA A 70 8.39 -5.93 -8.06
CA ALA A 70 7.78 -6.77 -9.09
C ALA A 70 8.72 -7.18 -10.22
N PHE A 71 9.66 -6.29 -10.58
CA PHE A 71 10.51 -6.47 -11.76
C PHE A 71 11.96 -6.84 -11.43
N VAL A 72 12.43 -6.55 -10.22
CA VAL A 72 13.82 -6.79 -9.81
C VAL A 72 13.96 -8.04 -8.94
N LEU A 73 12.97 -8.36 -8.10
CA LEU A 73 13.05 -9.57 -7.27
C LEU A 73 12.61 -10.80 -8.04
N GLU A 74 13.31 -11.90 -7.81
CA GLU A 74 13.06 -13.19 -8.44
C GLU A 74 12.45 -14.19 -7.45
N GLU A 75 11.52 -15.00 -7.96
CA GLU A 75 10.99 -16.23 -7.34
C GLU A 75 10.75 -16.11 -5.82
N THR A 76 11.48 -16.90 -5.03
CA THR A 76 11.31 -17.03 -3.59
C THR A 76 11.69 -15.77 -2.84
N SER A 77 12.66 -14.98 -3.34
CA SER A 77 12.99 -13.68 -2.74
C SER A 77 11.82 -12.71 -2.86
N GLN A 78 11.13 -12.72 -4.02
CA GLN A 78 9.93 -11.91 -4.23
C GLN A 78 8.80 -12.33 -3.27
N ALA A 79 8.58 -13.63 -3.07
CA ALA A 79 7.56 -14.14 -2.15
C ALA A 79 7.84 -13.79 -0.68
N LYS A 80 9.09 -13.98 -0.23
CA LYS A 80 9.52 -13.61 1.13
C LYS A 80 9.39 -12.10 1.36
N PHE A 81 9.79 -11.29 0.39
CA PHE A 81 9.66 -9.85 0.47
C PHE A 81 8.19 -9.39 0.44
N ALA A 82 7.31 -10.07 -0.30
CA ALA A 82 5.88 -9.78 -0.30
C ALA A 82 5.28 -9.93 1.11
N VAL A 83 5.63 -11.00 1.83
CA VAL A 83 5.18 -11.20 3.22
C VAL A 83 5.71 -10.12 4.15
N ALA A 84 7.03 -9.87 4.12
CA ALA A 84 7.65 -8.87 4.98
C ALA A 84 7.08 -7.47 4.71
N ASN A 85 7.03 -7.06 3.44
CA ASN A 85 6.53 -5.75 3.03
C ASN A 85 5.05 -5.57 3.41
N ALA A 86 4.19 -6.54 3.08
CA ALA A 86 2.78 -6.44 3.41
C ALA A 86 2.55 -6.36 4.93
N SER A 87 3.26 -7.16 5.72
CA SER A 87 3.12 -7.16 7.19
C SER A 87 3.56 -5.83 7.80
N VAL A 88 4.69 -5.29 7.34
CA VAL A 88 5.18 -3.97 7.79
C VAL A 88 4.22 -2.87 7.39
N MET A 89 3.76 -2.86 6.14
CA MET A 89 2.85 -1.82 5.64
C MET A 89 1.47 -1.86 6.31
N ILE A 90 0.92 -3.06 6.55
CA ILE A 90 -0.33 -3.20 7.33
C ILE A 90 -0.15 -2.60 8.72
N THR A 91 0.94 -2.95 9.40
CA THR A 91 1.24 -2.43 10.75
C THR A 91 1.43 -0.91 10.72
N PHE A 92 2.15 -0.40 9.73
CA PHE A 92 2.37 1.03 9.51
C PHE A 92 1.05 1.78 9.31
N PHE A 93 0.17 1.31 8.42
CA PHE A 93 -1.11 1.97 8.17
C PHE A 93 -2.04 1.94 9.38
N LEU A 94 -2.10 0.81 10.11
CA LEU A 94 -2.86 0.74 11.36
C LEU A 94 -2.34 1.75 12.39
N GLY A 95 -1.03 1.87 12.54
CA GLY A 95 -0.41 2.87 13.40
C GLY A 95 -0.67 4.30 12.94
N LEU A 96 -0.52 4.56 11.64
CA LEU A 96 -0.78 5.87 11.02
C LEU A 96 -2.22 6.32 11.28
N PHE A 97 -3.22 5.48 11.03
CA PHE A 97 -4.62 5.84 11.24
C PHE A 97 -4.96 6.06 12.72
N ALA A 98 -4.37 5.28 13.63
CA ALA A 98 -4.52 5.53 15.06
C ALA A 98 -3.94 6.90 15.48
N LEU A 99 -2.75 7.25 14.96
CA LEU A 99 -2.10 8.54 15.24
C LEU A 99 -2.84 9.71 14.61
N LEU A 100 -3.36 9.55 13.39
CA LEU A 100 -4.18 10.56 12.72
C LEU A 100 -5.47 10.84 13.49
N GLY A 101 -6.17 9.78 13.93
CA GLY A 101 -7.35 9.95 14.78
C GLY A 101 -7.05 10.64 16.10
N TYR A 102 -5.90 10.36 16.73
CA TYR A 102 -5.45 11.09 17.93
C TYR A 102 -5.15 12.57 17.65
N ALA A 103 -4.64 12.89 16.46
CA ALA A 103 -4.36 14.26 16.02
C ALA A 103 -5.62 14.98 15.48
N GLU A 104 -6.82 14.42 15.68
CA GLU A 104 -8.09 14.95 15.21
C GLU A 104 -8.21 15.08 13.68
N TYR A 105 -7.31 14.42 12.94
CA TYR A 105 -7.40 14.31 11.48
C TYR A 105 -8.59 13.41 11.12
N GLN A 106 -9.54 13.94 10.34
CA GLN A 106 -10.68 13.16 9.87
C GLN A 106 -10.23 12.23 8.75
N VAL A 107 -9.93 10.99 9.12
CA VAL A 107 -9.66 9.94 8.14
C VAL A 107 -10.87 9.75 7.22
N PRO A 108 -10.65 9.56 5.90
CA PRO A 108 -11.71 9.21 4.97
C PRO A 108 -12.51 8.01 5.46
N GLY A 109 -13.78 7.93 5.04
CA GLY A 109 -14.68 6.84 5.39
C GLY A 109 -14.07 5.45 5.14
N ILE A 110 -14.56 4.43 5.85
CA ILE A 110 -14.00 3.07 5.83
C ILE A 110 -13.88 2.51 4.41
N GLU A 111 -14.75 2.93 3.50
CA GLU A 111 -14.72 2.60 2.07
C GLU A 111 -13.40 2.95 1.37
N TRP A 112 -12.73 4.04 1.79
CA TRP A 112 -11.42 4.45 1.26
C TRP A 112 -10.26 3.69 1.88
N LEU A 113 -10.47 3.08 3.05
CA LEU A 113 -9.48 2.23 3.72
C LEU A 113 -9.45 0.81 3.17
N ILE A 114 -10.56 0.32 2.58
CA ILE A 114 -10.66 -1.06 2.06
C ILE A 114 -9.61 -1.35 0.98
N PRO A 115 -9.43 -0.54 -0.09
CA PRO A 115 -8.55 -0.92 -1.19
C PRO A 115 -7.09 -1.16 -0.76
N PRO A 116 -6.44 -0.29 0.03
CA PRO A 116 -5.08 -0.54 0.55
C PRO A 116 -4.96 -1.89 1.27
N PHE A 117 -5.89 -2.22 2.17
CA PHE A 117 -5.83 -3.48 2.93
C PHE A 117 -6.16 -4.69 2.07
N VAL A 118 -6.98 -4.57 1.04
CA VAL A 118 -7.20 -5.64 0.05
C VAL A 118 -5.91 -5.91 -0.73
N PHE A 119 -5.20 -4.88 -1.18
CA PHE A 119 -3.95 -5.05 -1.91
C PHE A 119 -2.85 -5.62 -1.02
N LEU A 120 -2.70 -5.10 0.20
CA LEU A 120 -1.72 -5.62 1.16
C LEU A 120 -2.06 -7.03 1.62
N GLY A 121 -3.33 -7.35 1.85
CA GLY A 121 -3.79 -8.69 2.19
C GLY A 121 -3.57 -9.68 1.04
N GLY A 122 -3.85 -9.28 -0.19
CA GLY A 122 -3.55 -10.07 -1.39
C GLY A 122 -2.06 -10.28 -1.60
N LEU A 123 -1.24 -9.24 -1.37
CA LEU A 123 0.22 -9.33 -1.42
C LEU A 123 0.75 -10.29 -0.33
N LEU A 124 0.25 -10.18 0.90
CA LEU A 124 0.61 -11.08 2.00
C LEU A 124 0.28 -12.53 1.66
N ALA A 125 -0.96 -12.79 1.24
CA ALA A 125 -1.40 -14.11 0.83
C ALA A 125 -0.56 -14.66 -0.33
N SER A 126 -0.26 -13.81 -1.32
CA SER A 126 0.59 -14.19 -2.46
C SER A 126 1.97 -14.66 -2.03
N GLY A 127 2.59 -13.98 -1.07
CA GLY A 127 3.88 -14.36 -0.51
C GLY A 127 3.81 -15.66 0.29
N ILE A 128 2.78 -15.82 1.15
CA ILE A 128 2.60 -17.06 1.93
C ILE A 128 2.46 -18.29 1.04
N ILE A 129 1.72 -18.17 -0.06
CA ILE A 129 1.51 -19.29 -0.99
C ILE A 129 2.80 -19.71 -1.70
N HIS A 130 3.74 -18.78 -1.93
CA HIS A 130 4.92 -19.01 -2.78
C HIS A 130 6.26 -19.06 -2.03
N MET A 131 6.33 -18.71 -0.74
CA MET A 131 7.61 -18.56 -0.02
C MET A 131 8.36 -19.88 0.24
N ASN A 132 7.68 -21.02 0.19
CA ASN A 132 8.24 -22.35 0.51
C ASN A 132 8.29 -23.28 -0.71
N THR A 133 8.11 -22.76 -1.92
CA THR A 133 8.02 -23.61 -3.13
C THR A 133 9.32 -24.38 -3.39
N ASP A 134 10.48 -23.80 -3.05
CA ASP A 134 11.80 -24.44 -3.22
C ASP A 134 12.08 -25.57 -2.22
N GLU A 135 11.41 -25.59 -1.05
CA GLU A 135 11.62 -26.63 -0.04
C GLU A 135 10.86 -27.93 -0.38
N VAL A 136 9.76 -27.83 -1.11
CA VAL A 136 8.92 -28.98 -1.45
C VAL A 136 9.57 -29.83 -2.54
N GLU A 137 10.15 -29.22 -3.58
CA GLU A 137 10.85 -29.94 -4.66
C GLU A 137 12.18 -30.58 -4.21
N ALA A 138 12.78 -30.13 -3.11
CA ALA A 138 14.00 -30.73 -2.55
C ALA A 138 13.74 -31.98 -1.69
N THR A 139 12.46 -32.33 -1.47
CA THR A 139 12.04 -33.48 -0.64
C THR A 139 11.30 -34.58 -1.41
N GLU A 140 11.15 -34.43 -2.73
CA GLU A 140 10.72 -35.48 -3.67
C GLU A 140 11.91 -36.03 -4.46
#